data_AF-A0A359M531-F1
#
_entry.id   AF-A0A359M531-F1
#
_cell.length_a   1.000
_cell.length_b   1.000
_cell.length_c   1.000
_cell.angle_alpha   90.00
_cell.angle_beta   90.00
_cell.angle_gamma   90.00
#
_symmetry.space_group_name_H-M   'P 1'
#
loop_
_entity.id
_entity.type
_entity.pdbx_description
1 polymer ?
#
loop_
_entity_poly.entity_id
_entity_poly.type
_entity_poly.pdbx_seq_one_letter_code
_entity_poly.pdbx_strand_id
1 'polypeptide(L)' 'MKRKKPVTPEFVPETVVPSELLEQAKKSLESDKMPRRPVKCIVCSSDVAPNSAENLCWVCRRLKISAWRDSDPQMTAQE' A
#
# COMPACT_ATOMS: atom_id res chain seq x y z
N MET A 1 -15.14 -5.79 -57.95
CA MET A 1 -15.81 -5.99 -56.64
C MET A 1 -14.96 -5.35 -55.54
N LYS A 2 -15.35 -4.18 -55.03
CA LYS A 2 -14.63 -3.47 -53.95
C LYS A 2 -15.22 -3.94 -52.60
N ARG A 3 -14.43 -4.68 -51.81
CA ARG A 3 -14.80 -5.07 -50.43
C ARG A 3 -14.93 -3.80 -49.57
N LYS A 4 -16.11 -3.55 -49.02
CA LYS A 4 -16.30 -2.52 -47.98
C LYS A 4 -15.66 -3.03 -46.69
N LYS A 5 -14.69 -2.30 -46.14
CA LYS A 5 -14.12 -2.58 -44.82
C LYS A 5 -15.20 -2.31 -43.76
N PRO A 6 -15.42 -3.20 -42.78
CA PRO A 6 -16.33 -2.93 -41.68
C PRO A 6 -15.77 -1.76 -40.85
N VAL A 7 -16.63 -0.79 -40.56
CA VAL A 7 -16.37 0.27 -39.59
C VAL A 7 -16.38 -0.38 -38.22
N THR A 8 -15.21 -0.57 -37.64
CA THR A 8 -15.06 -0.92 -36.23
C THR A 8 -15.52 0.29 -35.43
N PRO A 9 -16.50 0.18 -34.52
CA PRO A 9 -16.80 1.29 -33.62
C PRO A 9 -15.55 1.52 -32.77
N GLU A 10 -14.98 2.73 -32.86
CA GLU A 10 -13.94 3.20 -31.96
C GLU A 10 -14.53 3.19 -30.55
N PHE A 11 -14.24 2.12 -29.81
CA PHE A 11 -14.48 2.05 -28.38
C PHE A 11 -13.53 3.08 -27.75
N VAL A 12 -14.00 4.30 -27.63
CA VAL A 12 -13.38 5.29 -26.75
C VAL A 12 -13.70 4.77 -25.35
N PRO A 13 -12.73 4.24 -24.58
CA PRO A 13 -12.99 3.96 -23.19
C PRO A 13 -13.21 5.32 -22.54
N GLU A 14 -14.46 5.74 -22.43
CA GLU A 14 -14.84 6.73 -21.44
C GLU A 14 -14.28 6.18 -20.14
N THR A 15 -13.25 6.83 -19.62
CA THR A 15 -12.50 6.30 -18.49
C THR A 15 -13.48 6.19 -17.33
N VAL A 16 -13.84 4.95 -16.99
CA VAL A 16 -14.79 4.61 -15.90
C VAL A 16 -14.40 5.30 -14.60
N VAL A 17 -13.12 5.68 -14.48
CA VAL A 17 -12.58 6.49 -13.39
C VAL A 17 -12.46 7.95 -13.84
N PRO A 18 -13.11 8.90 -13.15
CA PRO A 18 -12.93 10.33 -13.42
C PRO A 18 -11.47 10.76 -13.27
N SER A 19 -11.03 11.66 -14.14
CA SER A 19 -9.64 12.12 -14.22
C SER A 19 -9.09 12.69 -12.91
N GLU A 20 -9.93 13.35 -12.13
CA GLU A 20 -9.56 13.89 -10.82
C GLU A 20 -9.11 12.78 -9.85
N LEU A 21 -9.78 11.63 -9.82
CA LEU A 21 -9.37 10.50 -8.99
C LEU A 21 -8.04 9.91 -9.47
N LEU A 22 -7.79 9.91 -10.78
CA LEU A 22 -6.51 9.46 -11.33
C LEU A 22 -5.36 10.39 -10.96
N GLU A 23 -5.58 11.70 -10.99
CA GLU A 23 -4.59 12.69 -10.57
C GLU A 23 -4.29 12.59 -9.07
N GLN A 24 -5.34 12.45 -8.26
CA GLN A 24 -5.20 12.30 -6.81
C GLN A 24 -4.44 11.01 -6.46
N ALA A 25 -4.73 9.90 -7.14
CA ALA A 25 -4.01 8.64 -6.97
C ALA A 25 -2.51 8.78 -7.33
N LYS A 26 -2.18 9.46 -8.44
CA LYS A 26 -0.79 9.73 -8.83
C LYS A 26 -0.06 10.53 -7.74
N LYS A 27 -0.69 11.58 -7.23
CA LYS A 27 -0.13 12.43 -6.16
C LYS A 27 0.11 11.66 -4.86
N SER A 28 -0.77 10.73 -4.51
CA SER A 28 -0.56 9.85 -3.33
C SER A 28 0.65 8.93 -3.50
N LEU A 29 0.93 8.43 -4.71
CA LEU A 29 2.11 7.60 -4.99
C LEU A 29 3.42 8.40 -4.91
N GLU A 30 3.41 9.69 -5.20
CA GLU A 30 4.61 10.53 -5.06
C GLU A 30 5.07 10.63 -3.60
N SER A 31 4.15 10.56 -2.65
CA SER A 31 4.48 10.55 -1.21
C SER A 31 5.10 9.23 -0.74
N ASP A 32 4.86 8.12 -1.47
CA ASP A 32 5.43 6.79 -1.21
C ASP A 32 6.88 6.67 -1.74
N LYS A 33 7.24 7.45 -2.76
CA LYS A 33 8.55 7.36 -3.44
C LYS A 33 9.75 7.83 -2.63
N MET A 34 9.56 8.51 -1.49
CA MET A 34 10.70 8.94 -0.68
C MET A 34 11.38 7.70 -0.08
N PRO A 35 12.63 7.36 -0.47
CA PRO A 35 13.31 6.20 0.07
C PRO A 35 13.62 6.47 1.53
N ARG A 36 12.72 6.03 2.42
CA ARG A 36 13.06 5.89 3.83
C ARG A 36 14.10 4.79 3.94
N ARG A 37 15.06 4.96 4.84
CA ARG A 37 16.12 3.97 5.11
C ARG A 37 15.52 2.56 5.18
N PRO A 38 16.22 1.51 4.74
CA PRO A 38 15.68 0.15 4.75
C PRO A 38 15.29 -0.23 6.18
N VAL A 39 13.99 -0.19 6.47
CA VAL A 39 13.49 -0.55 7.80
C VAL A 39 13.19 -2.04 7.78
N LYS A 40 13.66 -2.75 8.80
CA LYS A 40 13.35 -4.15 9.03
C LYS A 40 12.18 -4.27 9.99
N CYS A 41 11.35 -5.29 9.78
CA CYS A 41 10.18 -5.54 10.58
C CYS A 41 10.60 -5.83 12.03
N ILE A 42 9.99 -5.16 12.99
CA ILE A 42 10.31 -5.37 14.41
C ILE A 42 10.00 -6.78 14.92
N VAL A 43 9.15 -7.53 14.22
CA VAL A 43 8.71 -8.88 14.63
C VAL A 43 9.57 -9.98 14.01
N CYS A 44 9.82 -9.91 12.70
CA CYS A 44 10.47 -11.00 11.96
C CYS A 44 11.71 -10.55 11.17
N SER A 45 12.11 -9.30 11.29
CA SER A 45 13.26 -8.70 10.59
C SER A 45 13.21 -8.75 9.06
N SER A 46 12.09 -9.16 8.47
CA SER A 46 11.83 -9.05 7.02
C SER A 46 11.66 -7.59 6.61
N ASP A 47 11.72 -7.29 5.31
CA ASP A 47 11.48 -5.93 4.81
C ASP A 47 10.09 -5.41 5.20
N VAL A 48 10.08 -4.17 5.69
CA VAL A 48 8.86 -3.46 6.11
C VAL A 48 7.98 -3.17 4.91
N ALA A 49 6.66 -3.22 5.12
CA ALA A 49 5.72 -2.88 4.08
C ALA A 49 5.86 -1.40 3.68
N PRO A 50 5.71 -1.07 2.38
CA PRO A 50 5.68 0.31 1.93
C PRO A 50 4.60 1.09 2.70
N ASN A 51 4.94 2.31 3.12
CA ASN A 51 4.09 3.18 3.96
C ASN A 51 3.67 2.62 5.34
N SER A 52 4.35 1.62 5.87
CA SER A 52 4.10 1.21 7.25
C SER A 52 4.67 2.25 8.22
N ALA A 53 3.80 3.01 8.88
CA ALA A 53 4.18 3.85 10.03
C ALA A 53 4.65 3.02 11.24
N GLU A 54 4.35 1.72 11.20
CA GLU A 54 4.42 0.75 12.28
C GLU A 54 5.71 -0.09 12.22
N ASN A 55 6.55 0.05 11.19
CA ASN A 55 7.74 -0.79 10.96
C ASN A 55 7.40 -2.30 10.96
N LEU A 56 6.27 -2.65 10.33
CA LEU A 56 5.85 -4.04 10.13
C LEU A 56 5.92 -4.45 8.67
N CYS A 57 6.26 -5.72 8.42
CA CYS A 57 5.99 -6.33 7.12
C CYS A 57 4.48 -6.54 6.92
N TRP A 58 4.04 -6.69 5.67
CA TRP A 58 2.62 -6.83 5.33
C TRP A 58 1.97 -8.04 6.00
N VAL A 59 2.75 -9.10 6.24
CA VAL A 59 2.34 -10.32 6.93
C VAL A 59 2.08 -10.03 8.40
N CYS A 60 3.08 -9.51 9.14
CA CYS A 60 2.94 -9.21 10.56
C CYS A 60 1.83 -8.19 10.84
N ARG A 61 1.64 -7.23 9.92
CA ARG A 61 0.54 -6.25 9.99
C ARG A 61 -0.84 -6.90 9.87
N ARG A 62 -1.00 -7.83 8.93
CA ARG A 62 -2.30 -8.50 8.65
C ARG A 62 -2.63 -9.61 9.64
N LEU A 63 -1.62 -10.40 10.02
CA LEU A 63 -1.76 -11.49 10.98
C LEU A 63 -1.99 -10.99 12.42
N LYS A 64 -1.95 -9.66 12.63
CA LYS A 64 -2.17 -9.04 13.94
C LYS A 64 -1.28 -9.71 14.99
N ILE A 65 -0.04 -10.05 14.60
CA ILE A 65 0.89 -10.77 15.47
C ILE A 65 1.10 -9.88 16.68
N SER A 66 0.69 -10.38 17.83
CA SER A 66 0.46 -9.69 19.10
C SER A 66 1.71 -9.08 19.75
N ALA A 67 2.83 -8.98 19.04
CA ALA A 67 4.07 -8.35 19.52
C ALA A 67 3.97 -6.82 19.67
N TRP A 68 2.76 -6.25 19.68
CA TRP A 68 2.47 -4.82 19.75
C TRP A 68 2.06 -4.34 21.16
N ARG A 69 1.90 -5.26 22.11
CA ARG A 69 1.30 -4.96 23.43
C ARG A 69 1.87 -5.74 24.61
N ASP A 70 2.86 -6.62 24.43
CA ASP A 70 3.47 -7.35 25.56
C ASP A 70 4.58 -6.54 26.26
N SER A 71 4.92 -5.36 25.76
CA SER A 71 5.86 -4.43 26.40
C SER A 71 5.17 -3.20 27.00
N ASP A 72 3.93 -3.34 27.49
CA ASP A 72 3.45 -2.42 28.52
C ASP A 72 4.20 -2.79 29.80
N PRO A 73 5.06 -1.90 30.37
CA PRO A 73 5.83 -2.24 31.54
C PRO A 73 4.87 -2.60 32.66
N GLN A 74 4.83 -3.89 33.04
CA GLN A 74 4.19 -4.34 34.26
C GLN A 74 4.84 -3.54 35.40
N MET A 75 4.16 -2.52 35.91
CA MET A 75 4.53 -1.88 37.17
C MET A 75 4.59 -2.99 38.21
N THR A 76 5.79 -3.32 38.65
CA THR A 76 6.02 -4.15 39.83
C THR A 76 5.51 -3.37 41.04
N ALA A 77 4.26 -3.60 41.42
CA ALA A 77 3.79 -3.25 42.75
C ALA A 77 4.61 -4.08 43.75
N GLN A 78 5.60 -3.46 44.39
CA GLN A 78 6.25 -4.05 45.56
C GLN A 78 5.33 -3.83 46.77
N GLU A 79 5.14 -4.91 47.52
CA GLU A 79 4.45 -4.97 48.82
C GLU A 79 5.18 -4.15 49.90
#